data_AF-A0A136KLN5-F1
#
_entry.id   AF-A0A136KLN5-F1
#
_cell.length_a   1.000
_cell.length_b   1.000
_cell.length_c   1.000
_cell.angle_alpha   90.00
_cell.angle_beta   90.00
_cell.angle_gamma   90.00
#
_symmetry.space_group_name_H-M   'P 1'
#
loop_
_entity.id
_entity.type
_entity.pdbx_description
1 polymer ?
#
loop_
_entity_poly.entity_id
_entity_poly.type
_entity_poly.pdbx_seq_one_letter_code
_entity_poly.pdbx_strand_id
1 'polypeptide(L)'
;YCLMEEDNNNLYVSVTLPSVPAGDVGGGTSLPAQKTARDLMLTDISSKQIISTNRVLAFTEILACGVMAAEISLHAALAQGTLASAHEKFGRGGRHENK
;
A
#
# COMPACT_ATOMS: atom_id res chain seq x y z
N TYR A 1 1.36 6.17 12.59
CA TYR A 1 0.12 5.75 13.26
C TYR A 1 -1.04 5.92 12.29
N CYS A 2 -2.10 5.13 12.45
CA CYS A 2 -3.35 5.26 11.71
C CYS A 2 -4.42 5.88 12.61
N LEU A 3 -5.11 6.89 12.09
CA LEU A 3 -6.28 7.52 12.71
C LEU A 3 -7.49 7.20 11.84
N MET A 4 -8.57 6.75 12.46
CA MET A 4 -9.87 6.53 11.85
C MET A 4 -10.93 7.12 12.76
N GLU A 5 -11.69 8.10 12.27
CA GLU A 5 -12.75 8.76 13.03
C GLU A 5 -13.95 9.07 12.15
N GLU A 6 -15.11 9.22 12.77
CA GLU A 6 -16.31 9.66 12.10
C GLU A 6 -16.25 11.18 11.89
N ASP A 7 -16.59 11.62 10.68
CA ASP A 7 -16.68 13.02 10.31
C ASP A 7 -17.94 13.26 9.47
N ASN A 8 -18.98 13.81 10.08
CA ASN A 8 -20.24 14.18 9.42
C ASN A 8 -20.85 13.04 8.59
N ASN A 9 -21.00 11.88 9.21
CA ASN A 9 -21.51 10.64 8.64
C ASN A 9 -20.61 10.05 7.52
N ASN A 10 -19.34 10.45 7.47
CA ASN A 10 -18.27 9.86 6.67
C ASN A 10 -17.18 9.27 7.57
N LEU A 11 -16.28 8.48 6.97
CA LEU A 11 -15.08 7.97 7.63
C LEU A 11 -13.87 8.81 7.23
N TYR A 12 -13.31 9.56 8.16
CA TYR A 12 -12.02 10.21 7.99
C TYR A 12 -10.91 9.22 8.33
N VAL A 13 -9.92 9.09 7.43
CA VAL A 13 -8.77 8.20 7.61
C VAL A 13 -7.49 8.98 7.35
N SER A 14 -6.53 8.85 8.26
CA SER A 14 -5.19 9.40 8.10
C SER A 14 -4.13 8.39 8.51
N VAL A 15 -3.04 8.33 7.75
CA VAL A 15 -1.84 7.57 8.13
C VAL A 15 -0.66 8.53 8.21
N THR A 16 0.05 8.47 9.33
CA THR A 16 1.29 9.22 9.53
C THR A 16 2.46 8.26 9.57
N LEU A 17 3.37 8.40 8.60
CA LEU A 17 4.61 7.65 8.49
C LEU A 17 5.78 8.62 8.77
N PRO A 18 6.21 8.80 10.03
CA PRO A 18 7.15 9.86 10.41
C PRO A 18 8.57 9.65 9.87
N SER A 19 8.91 8.43 9.46
CA SER A 19 10.19 8.10 8.85
C SER A 19 10.00 7.00 7.82
N VAL A 20 10.29 7.31 6.57
CA VAL A 20 10.27 6.37 5.45
C VAL A 20 11.60 6.50 4.70
N PRO A 21 12.62 5.71 5.06
CA PRO A 21 13.88 5.68 4.33
C PRO A 21 13.64 5.10 2.94
N ALA A 22 13.55 5.97 1.94
CA ALA A 22 13.27 5.60 0.56
C ALA A 22 14.23 6.30 -0.39
N GLY A 23 14.54 5.61 -1.49
CA GLY A 23 15.33 6.13 -2.60
C GLY A 23 14.97 5.39 -3.87
N ASP A 24 15.09 6.05 -5.01
CA ASP A 24 14.74 5.49 -6.32
C ASP A 24 15.96 5.15 -7.18
N VAL A 25 17.18 5.45 -6.71
CA VAL A 25 18.48 5.18 -7.35
C VAL A 25 19.44 4.48 -6.38
N GLY A 26 20.20 3.50 -6.89
CA GLY A 26 21.27 2.80 -6.17
C GLY A 26 20.84 1.51 -5.45
N GLY A 27 21.83 0.72 -5.01
CA GLY A 27 21.62 -0.52 -4.28
C GLY A 27 20.67 -1.50 -5.00
N GLY A 28 19.66 -1.99 -4.28
CA GLY A 28 18.68 -2.96 -4.80
C GLY A 28 17.73 -2.40 -5.86
N THR A 29 17.65 -1.08 -6.05
CA THR A 29 16.75 -0.46 -7.05
C THR A 29 17.18 -0.71 -8.50
N SER A 30 18.42 -1.17 -8.69
CA SER A 30 18.96 -1.53 -10.01
C SER A 30 18.67 -2.99 -10.40
N LEU A 31 18.22 -3.83 -9.45
CA LEU A 31 17.91 -5.23 -9.73
C LEU A 31 16.69 -5.35 -10.66
N PRO A 32 16.65 -6.32 -11.59
CA PRO A 32 15.63 -6.35 -12.66
C PRO A 32 14.18 -6.32 -12.17
N ALA A 33 13.85 -7.11 -11.14
CA ALA A 33 12.49 -7.19 -10.60
C ALA A 33 12.09 -5.88 -9.90
N GLN A 34 12.96 -5.35 -9.05
CA GLN A 34 12.75 -4.10 -8.31
C GLN A 34 12.65 -2.90 -9.24
N LYS A 35 13.52 -2.83 -10.25
CA LYS A 35 13.45 -1.82 -11.32
C LYS A 35 12.11 -1.87 -12.03
N THR A 36 11.66 -3.05 -12.44
CA THR A 36 10.39 -3.21 -13.16
C THR A 36 9.20 -2.81 -12.29
N ALA A 37 9.16 -3.24 -11.02
CA ALA A 37 8.10 -2.86 -10.09
C ALA A 37 8.07 -1.35 -9.83
N ARG A 38 9.24 -0.73 -9.62
CA ARG A 38 9.37 0.72 -9.45
C ARG A 38 8.89 1.46 -10.71
N ASP A 39 9.35 1.04 -11.88
CA ASP A 39 9.00 1.69 -13.14
C ASP A 39 7.47 1.59 -13.39
N LEU A 40 6.83 0.46 -13.05
CA LEU A 40 5.36 0.31 -13.08
C LEU A 40 4.66 1.32 -12.18
N MET A 41 5.11 1.49 -10.93
CA MET A 41 4.53 2.46 -9.99
C MET A 41 4.69 3.91 -10.47
N LEU A 42 5.74 4.20 -11.24
CA LEU A 42 6.08 5.56 -11.68
C LEU A 42 5.73 5.84 -13.16
N THR A 43 5.10 4.88 -13.87
CA THR A 43 4.87 4.94 -15.33
C THR A 43 4.06 6.17 -15.76
N ASP A 44 3.05 6.58 -14.97
CA ASP A 44 2.18 7.74 -15.26
C ASP A 44 2.69 9.08 -14.72
N ILE A 45 3.70 9.06 -13.86
CA ILE A 45 4.29 10.26 -13.24
C ILE A 45 5.23 10.98 -14.22
N SER A 46 5.70 10.24 -15.23
CA SER A 46 6.56 10.80 -16.29
C SER A 46 5.75 11.49 -17.41
N SER A 47 4.46 11.17 -17.55
CA SER A 47 3.60 11.62 -18.66
C SER A 47 2.56 12.68 -18.27
N LYS A 48 2.14 12.69 -17.01
CA LYS A 48 1.27 13.72 -16.42
C LYS A 48 2.15 14.61 -15.56
N GLN A 49 1.94 15.93 -15.60
CA GLN A 49 2.55 16.89 -14.66
C GLN A 49 2.11 16.59 -13.21
N ILE A 50 2.53 15.46 -12.65
CA ILE A 50 2.28 15.11 -11.25
C ILE A 50 3.34 15.83 -10.43
N ILE A 51 2.99 17.07 -10.08
CA ILE A 51 3.14 17.87 -8.85
C ILE A 51 4.41 17.72 -7.98
N SER A 52 5.10 16.59 -7.94
CA SER A 52 6.40 16.48 -7.28
C SER A 52 7.52 16.67 -8.29
N THR A 53 8.38 17.66 -8.07
CA THR A 53 9.63 17.82 -8.83
C THR A 53 10.64 16.68 -8.53
N ASN A 54 10.27 15.71 -7.67
CA ASN A 54 11.13 14.67 -7.12
C ASN A 54 10.45 13.29 -7.12
N ARG A 55 10.98 12.37 -7.95
CA ARG A 55 10.51 10.98 -8.09
C ARG A 55 10.44 10.20 -6.78
N VAL A 56 11.33 10.47 -5.83
CA VAL A 56 11.33 9.78 -4.52
C VAL A 56 10.10 10.18 -3.71
N LEU A 57 9.68 11.45 -3.76
CA LEU A 57 8.49 11.91 -3.06
C LEU A 57 7.24 11.22 -3.61
N ALA A 58 7.08 11.18 -4.93
CA ALA A 58 5.98 10.47 -5.57
C ALA A 58 5.95 8.97 -5.22
N PHE A 59 7.13 8.33 -5.19
CA PHE A 59 7.23 6.94 -4.73
C PHE A 59 6.78 6.76 -3.27
N THR A 60 7.18 7.67 -2.38
CA THR A 60 6.76 7.61 -0.96
C THR A 60 5.27 7.91 -0.76
N GLU A 61 4.66 8.76 -1.59
CA GLU A 61 3.22 9.02 -1.57
C GLU A 61 2.43 7.77 -1.98
N ILE A 62 2.86 7.08 -3.04
CA ILE A 62 2.26 5.80 -3.46
C ILE A 62 2.38 4.76 -2.33
N LEU A 63 3.53 4.67 -1.67
CA LEU A 63 3.71 3.80 -0.51
C LEU A 63 2.73 4.15 0.62
N ALA A 64 2.59 5.43 0.97
CA ALA A 64 1.67 5.89 2.00
C ALA A 64 0.21 5.56 1.66
N CYS A 65 -0.20 5.73 0.40
CA CYS A 65 -1.51 5.32 -0.10
C CYS A 65 -1.72 3.80 0.02
N GLY A 66 -0.70 3.00 -0.31
CA GLY A 66 -0.73 1.55 -0.14
C GLY A 66 -0.91 1.13 1.32
N VAL A 67 -0.20 1.79 2.24
CA VAL A 67 -0.38 1.59 3.69
C VAL A 67 -1.80 1.95 4.12
N MET A 68 -2.30 3.13 3.72
CA MET A 68 -3.66 3.57 4.04
C MET A 68 -4.71 2.57 3.55
N ALA A 69 -4.60 2.08 2.32
CA ALA A 69 -5.51 1.09 1.76
C ALA A 69 -5.47 -0.24 2.53
N ALA A 70 -4.29 -0.68 2.95
CA ALA A 70 -4.13 -1.89 3.76
C ALA A 70 -4.78 -1.74 5.14
N GLU A 71 -4.57 -0.61 5.81
CA GLU A 71 -5.17 -0.30 7.11
C GLU A 71 -6.71 -0.30 7.01
N ILE A 72 -7.28 0.41 6.02
CA ILE A 72 -8.73 0.43 5.79
C ILE A 72 -9.27 -0.99 5.57
N SER A 73 -8.62 -1.76 4.68
CA SER A 73 -9.05 -3.13 4.37
C SER A 73 -9.00 -4.05 5.59
N LEU A 74 -7.95 -3.94 6.42
CA LEU A 74 -7.78 -4.75 7.62
C LEU A 74 -8.84 -4.39 8.67
N HIS A 75 -9.03 -3.10 8.95
CA HIS A 75 -10.02 -2.63 9.90
C HIS A 75 -11.44 -2.98 9.47
N ALA A 76 -11.77 -2.89 8.19
CA ALA A 76 -13.07 -3.31 7.66
C ALA A 76 -13.30 -4.82 7.87
N ALA A 77 -12.31 -5.66 7.57
CA ALA A 77 -12.40 -7.10 7.77
C ALA A 77 -12.53 -7.49 9.26
N LEU A 78 -11.86 -6.76 10.16
CA LEU A 78 -11.98 -6.94 11.60
C LEU A 78 -13.37 -6.51 12.10
N ALA A 79 -13.86 -5.35 11.68
CA ALA A 79 -15.19 -4.85 12.05
C ALA A 79 -16.31 -5.78 11.57
N GLN A 80 -16.14 -6.41 10.41
CA GLN A 80 -17.09 -7.39 9.87
C GLN A 80 -16.91 -8.81 10.45
N GLY A 81 -15.79 -9.09 11.12
CA GLY A 81 -15.45 -10.44 11.60
C GLY A 81 -15.06 -11.43 10.49
N THR A 82 -14.64 -10.93 9.31
CA THR A 82 -14.33 -11.75 8.12
C THR A 82 -12.84 -12.01 7.91
N LEU A 83 -11.97 -11.49 8.78
CA LEU A 83 -10.53 -11.62 8.61
C LEU A 83 -10.06 -13.09 8.55
N ALA A 84 -10.57 -13.95 9.43
CA ALA A 84 -10.17 -15.35 9.52
C ALA A 84 -10.58 -16.16 8.28
N SER A 85 -11.83 -16.01 7.82
CA SER A 85 -12.31 -16.71 6.63
C SER A 85 -11.65 -16.21 5.35
N ALA A 86 -11.30 -14.92 5.27
CA ALA A 86 -10.48 -14.38 4.18
C ALA A 86 -9.08 -15.02 4.14
N HIS A 87 -8.45 -15.21 5.31
CA HIS A 87 -7.16 -15.92 5.41
C HIS A 87 -7.26 -17.40 5.06
N GLU A 88 -8.32 -18.09 5.49
CA GLU A 88 -8.52 -19.50 5.12
C GLU A 88 -8.70 -19.67 3.61
N LYS A 89 -9.48 -18.78 2.98
CA LYS A 89 -9.81 -18.85 1.56
C LYS A 89 -8.68 -18.40 0.64
N PHE A 90 -7.98 -17.33 0.98
CA PHE A 90 -6.99 -16.69 0.09
C PHE A 90 -5.54 -16.78 0.60
N GLY A 91 -5.36 -17.21 1.85
CA GLY A 91 -4.03 -17.44 2.42
C GLY A 91 -3.33 -18.61 1.76
N ARG A 92 -2.00 -18.56 1.78
CA ARG A 92 -1.13 -19.54 1.10
C ARG A 92 -1.04 -20.91 1.79
N GLY A 93 -1.85 -21.14 2.82
CA GLY A 93 -1.81 -22.33 3.68
C GLY A 93 -3.11 -23.15 3.71
N GLY A 94 -4.03 -22.94 2.77
CA GLY A 94 -5.30 -23.68 2.73
C GLY A 94 -5.09 -25.20 2.82
N ARG A 95 -5.96 -25.88 3.59
CA ARG A 95 -5.99 -27.34 3.64
C ARG A 95 -6.18 -27.85 2.22
N HIS A 96 -5.20 -28.59 1.70
CA HIS A 96 -5.41 -29.52 0.61
C HIS A 96 -6.40 -30.59 1.11
N GLU A 97 -7.69 -30.38 0.90
CA GLU A 97 -8.64 -31.48 0.92
C GLU A 97 -8.35 -32.34 -0.31
N ASN A 98 -7.59 -33.41 -0.09
CA ASN A 98 -7.48 -34.51 -1.04
C ASN A 98 -8.90 -35.03 -1.27
N LYS A 99 -9.48 -34.69 -2.43
CA LYS A 99 -10.59 -35.46 -3.02
C LYS A 99 -10.04 -36.66 -3.75
#